data_AF-A0A9P5W030-F1
#
_entry.id   AF-A0A9P5W030-F1
#
_cell.length_a   1.000
_cell.length_b   1.000
_cell.length_c   1.000
_cell.angle_alpha   90.00
_cell.angle_beta   90.00
_cell.angle_gamma   90.00
#
_symmetry.space_group_name_H-M   'P 1'
#
loop_
_entity.id
_entity.type
_entity.pdbx_description
1 polymer ?
#
loop_
_entity_poly.entity_id
_entity_poly.type
_entity_poly.pdbx_seq_one_letter_code
_entity_poly.pdbx_strand_id
1 'polypeptide(L)'
;MYAETDVDTNPHGLGINWGLLVQHEVMLPFDYYWRLEPDVKYSCDIDFDPFLYMQDGTKKYAFTISLYKYPETIQALRDTTKDFMAKYPRLLDKKNAIDLVSDDGGKTYNV
;
A
#
# COMPACT_ATOMS: atom_id res chain seq x y z
N MET A 1 5.37 15.28 -2.15
CA MET A 1 6.11 14.02 -1.94
C MET A 1 6.14 13.33 -3.29
N TYR A 2 7.31 12.90 -3.77
CA TYR A 2 7.45 12.06 -4.97
C TYR A 2 8.09 10.75 -4.50
N ALA A 3 7.46 9.63 -4.80
CA ALA A 3 7.94 8.29 -4.50
C ALA A 3 7.31 7.37 -5.53
N GLU A 4 7.95 7.28 -6.69
CA GLU A 4 7.87 6.10 -7.51
C GLU A 4 9.12 6.01 -8.38
N THR A 5 9.87 4.92 -8.22
CA THR A 5 10.51 4.18 -9.30
C THR A 5 10.65 2.74 -8.82
N ASP A 6 9.66 1.88 -9.10
CA ASP A 6 9.93 0.43 -9.16
C ASP A 6 10.56 0.16 -10.54
N VAL A 7 11.83 0.55 -10.70
CA VAL A 7 12.71 -0.07 -11.70
C VAL A 7 13.63 -0.96 -10.91
N ASP A 8 13.29 -2.25 -10.89
CA ASP A 8 14.08 -3.29 -10.24
C ASP A 8 15.39 -3.47 -11.05
N THR A 9 16.40 -2.65 -10.72
CA THR A 9 17.72 -2.70 -11.35
C THR A 9 18.67 -3.67 -10.64
N ASN A 10 18.18 -4.53 -9.74
CA ASN A 10 19.02 -5.50 -9.06
C ASN A 10 19.23 -6.77 -9.91
N PRO A 11 20.44 -7.03 -10.44
CA PRO A 11 20.73 -8.26 -11.19
C PRO A 11 20.73 -9.54 -10.32
N HIS A 12 20.49 -9.43 -9.01
CA HIS A 12 20.52 -10.56 -8.06
C HIS A 12 19.15 -11.10 -7.60
N GLY A 13 18.04 -10.70 -8.23
CA GLY A 13 16.81 -11.51 -8.24
C GLY A 13 16.23 -11.91 -6.88
N LEU A 14 16.43 -11.12 -5.83
CA LEU A 14 15.65 -11.25 -4.60
C LEU A 14 14.72 -10.03 -4.51
N GLY A 15 13.64 -10.08 -5.28
CA GLY A 15 12.50 -9.21 -5.03
C GLY A 15 12.00 -9.49 -3.62
N ILE A 16 12.16 -8.53 -2.71
CA ILE A 16 11.58 -8.63 -1.38
C ILE A 16 10.07 -8.68 -1.58
N ASN A 17 9.47 -9.83 -1.26
CA ASN A 17 8.02 -9.92 -1.21
C ASN A 17 7.54 -9.09 -0.03
N TRP A 18 6.89 -7.96 -0.30
CA TRP A 18 6.35 -7.06 0.72
C TRP A 18 5.41 -7.75 1.71
N GLY A 19 4.70 -8.79 1.28
CA GLY A 19 3.86 -9.60 2.16
C GLY A 19 4.65 -10.48 3.14
N LEU A 20 5.90 -10.81 2.83
CA LEU A 20 6.80 -11.58 3.71
C LEU A 20 7.62 -10.67 4.64
N LEU A 21 7.82 -9.40 4.31
CA LEU A 21 8.59 -8.47 5.12
C LEU A 21 8.01 -8.35 6.55
N VAL A 22 6.70 -8.24 6.67
CA VAL A 22 6.01 -8.13 7.97
C VAL A 22 6.09 -9.42 8.80
N GLN A 23 6.48 -10.54 8.20
CA GLN A 23 6.66 -11.82 8.87
C GLN A 23 8.12 -12.06 9.31
N HIS A 24 9.04 -11.17 8.93
CA HIS A 24 10.44 -11.29 9.31
C HIS A 24 10.60 -11.17 10.83
N GLU A 25 11.47 -11.98 11.45
CA GLU A 25 11.62 -12.06 12.91
C GLU A 25 11.88 -10.70 13.57
N VAL A 26 12.67 -9.85 12.90
CA VAL A 26 12.99 -8.49 13.35
C VAL A 26 11.75 -7.59 13.40
N MET A 27 10.72 -7.86 12.60
CA MET A 27 9.50 -7.05 12.55
C MET A 27 8.45 -7.48 13.58
N LEU A 28 8.52 -8.71 14.09
CA LEU A 28 7.52 -9.27 15.02
C LEU A 28 7.27 -8.44 16.29
N PRO A 29 8.26 -7.74 16.88
CA PRO A 29 8.03 -6.93 18.08
C PRO A 29 7.34 -5.57 17.81
N PHE A 30 7.13 -5.19 16.54
CA PHE A 30 6.69 -3.84 16.17
C PHE A 30 5.27 -3.83 15.59
N ASP A 31 4.43 -2.94 16.10
CA ASP A 31 3.06 -2.74 15.58
C ASP A 31 3.01 -1.84 14.33
N TYR A 32 4.02 -0.99 14.15
CA TYR A 32 4.13 -0.05 13.04
C TYR A 32 5.52 -0.08 12.41
N TYR A 33 5.57 0.18 11.11
CA TYR A 33 6.81 0.38 10.38
C TYR A 33 6.66 1.53 9.40
N TRP A 34 7.77 2.21 9.11
CA TRP A 34 7.84 3.22 8.06
C TRP A 34 8.79 2.72 6.97
N ARG A 35 8.24 2.47 5.78
CA ARG A 35 9.02 2.13 4.59
C ARG A 35 9.81 3.36 4.12
N LEU A 36 11.13 3.24 4.12
CA LEU A 36 12.08 4.22 3.61
C LEU A 36 12.82 3.60 2.42
N GLU A 37 12.89 4.34 1.31
CA GLU A 37 13.63 3.94 0.12
C GLU A 37 14.89 4.79 -0.04
N PRO A 38 15.95 4.30 -0.71
CA PRO A 38 17.06 5.14 -1.12
C PRO A 38 16.60 6.34 -1.97
N ASP A 39 17.37 7.42 -1.95
CA ASP A 39 17.17 8.63 -2.79
C ASP A 39 15.87 9.43 -2.56
N VAL A 40 15.09 9.12 -1.52
CA VAL A 40 13.95 9.96 -1.12
C VAL A 40 14.40 11.30 -0.51
N LYS A 41 13.57 12.33 -0.68
CA LYS A 41 13.82 13.67 -0.10
C LYS A 41 12.61 14.14 0.71
N TYR A 42 12.90 14.65 1.91
CA TYR A 42 11.92 15.30 2.79
C TYR A 42 12.13 16.81 2.71
N SER A 43 11.13 17.53 2.19
CA SER A 43 11.20 18.98 1.99
C SER A 43 10.85 19.80 3.23
N CYS A 44 10.24 19.16 4.23
CA CYS A 44 9.81 19.77 5.47
C CYS A 44 10.35 18.97 6.65
N ASP A 45 10.61 19.65 7.75
CA ASP A 45 10.86 19.01 9.03
C ASP A 45 9.60 18.32 9.54
N ILE A 46 9.77 17.25 10.30
CA ILE A 46 8.68 16.51 10.94
C ILE A 46 8.83 16.73 12.44
N ASP A 47 7.99 17.61 12.98
CA ASP A 47 8.04 18.13 14.35
C ASP A 47 7.15 17.36 15.34
N PHE A 48 6.61 16.22 14.91
CA PHE A 48 5.79 15.31 15.72
C PHE A 48 6.25 13.86 15.56
N ASP A 49 5.88 12.99 16.51
CA ASP A 49 6.11 11.55 16.41
C ASP A 49 5.04 10.91 15.50
N PRO A 50 5.40 10.39 14.32
CA PRO A 50 4.43 9.82 13.39
C PRO A 50 3.77 8.54 13.93
N PHE A 51 4.48 7.75 14.75
CA PHE A 51 3.95 6.50 15.28
C PHE A 51 2.93 6.76 16.37
N LEU A 52 3.21 7.71 17.27
CA LEU A 52 2.22 8.16 18.26
C LEU A 52 1.00 8.78 17.57
N TYR A 53 1.22 9.61 16.54
CA TYR A 53 0.11 10.18 15.76
C TYR A 53 -0.80 9.11 15.12
N MET A 54 -0.21 8.01 14.63
CA MET A 54 -0.96 6.87 14.10
C MET A 54 -1.74 6.14 15.20
N GLN A 55 -1.08 5.88 16.33
CA GLN A 55 -1.67 5.16 17.47
C GLN A 55 -2.84 5.94 18.09
N ASP A 56 -2.64 7.21 18.44
CA ASP A 56 -3.65 8.08 19.06
C ASP A 56 -4.85 8.31 18.14
N GLY A 57 -4.59 8.40 16.83
CA GLY A 57 -5.61 8.60 15.82
C GLY A 57 -6.34 7.34 15.38
N THR A 58 -6.04 6.17 15.96
CA THR A 58 -6.52 4.84 15.52
C THR A 58 -6.34 4.59 14.02
N LYS A 59 -5.23 5.10 13.46
CA LYS A 59 -4.94 5.03 12.03
C LYS A 59 -4.13 3.77 11.74
N LYS A 60 -4.53 3.03 10.72
CA LYS A 60 -3.87 1.76 10.35
C LYS A 60 -2.92 1.88 9.17
N TYR A 61 -3.11 2.89 8.32
CA TYR A 61 -2.32 3.09 7.12
C TYR A 61 -2.27 4.57 6.76
N ALA A 62 -1.11 5.03 6.30
CA ALA A 62 -0.89 6.40 5.84
C ALA A 62 0.01 6.40 4.61
N PHE A 63 -0.28 7.31 3.69
CA PHE A 63 0.50 7.54 2.49
C PHE A 63 0.46 9.02 2.13
N THR A 64 1.37 9.43 1.26
CA THR A 64 1.55 10.84 0.89
C THR A 64 1.35 11.09 -0.60
N ILE A 65 1.31 10.03 -1.42
CA ILE A 65 1.15 10.08 -2.87
C ILE A 65 0.30 8.89 -3.29
N SER A 66 -0.67 9.14 -4.14
CA SER A 66 -1.39 8.12 -4.90
C SER A 66 -1.19 8.38 -6.38
N LEU A 67 -0.90 7.33 -7.15
CA LEU A 67 -0.67 7.41 -8.59
C LEU A 67 -1.59 6.43 -9.32
N TYR A 68 -2.00 6.84 -10.51
CA TYR A 68 -2.67 6.00 -11.49
C TYR A 68 -1.69 4.95 -12.04
N LYS A 69 -2.18 3.73 -12.26
CA LYS A 69 -1.34 2.59 -12.69
C LYS A 69 -1.64 2.27 -14.14
N TYR A 70 -0.60 2.02 -14.93
CA TYR A 70 -0.77 1.57 -16.31
C TYR A 70 -1.68 0.33 -16.39
N PRO A 71 -2.84 0.41 -17.07
CA PRO A 71 -3.86 -0.62 -16.95
C PRO A 71 -3.38 -2.01 -17.37
N GLU A 72 -2.50 -2.04 -18.36
CA GLU A 72 -1.88 -3.23 -18.95
C GLU A 72 -1.10 -4.07 -17.93
N THR A 73 -0.59 -3.45 -16.85
CA THR A 73 0.27 -4.13 -15.88
C THR A 73 -0.49 -4.84 -14.76
N ILE A 74 -1.80 -4.58 -14.60
CA ILE A 74 -2.58 -5.04 -13.45
C ILE A 74 -3.91 -5.71 -13.80
N GLN A 75 -4.13 -6.12 -15.05
CA GLN A 75 -5.40 -6.73 -15.47
C GLN A 75 -5.76 -7.95 -14.60
N ALA A 76 -4.85 -8.92 -14.48
CA ALA A 76 -5.08 -10.13 -13.68
C ALA A 76 -5.31 -9.82 -12.18
N LEU A 77 -4.66 -8.78 -11.65
CA LEU A 77 -4.85 -8.35 -10.27
C LEU A 77 -6.29 -7.90 -10.02
N ARG A 78 -6.87 -7.12 -10.94
CA ARG A 78 -8.26 -6.63 -10.82
C ARG A 78 -9.24 -7.78 -10.83
N ASP A 79 -9.13 -8.66 -11.81
CA ASP A 79 -10.08 -9.76 -12.00
C ASP A 79 -10.01 -10.72 -10.80
N THR A 80 -8.80 -11.08 -10.37
CA THR A 80 -8.58 -11.94 -9.19
C THR A 80 -9.10 -11.30 -7.91
N THR A 81 -8.92 -9.99 -7.73
CA THR A 81 -9.40 -9.29 -6.53
C THR A 81 -10.92 -9.25 -6.51
N LYS A 82 -11.58 -8.99 -7.64
CA LYS A 82 -13.05 -9.02 -7.74
C LYS A 82 -13.61 -10.41 -7.42
N ASP A 83 -13.01 -11.46 -7.95
CA ASP A 83 -13.41 -12.84 -7.64
C ASP A 83 -13.24 -13.16 -6.15
N PHE A 84 -12.15 -12.72 -5.54
CA PHE A 84 -11.91 -12.87 -4.10
C PHE A 84 -12.96 -12.13 -3.27
N MET A 85 -13.28 -10.88 -3.63
CA MET A 85 -14.31 -10.07 -2.97
C MET A 85 -15.69 -10.72 -3.07
N ALA A 86 -16.04 -11.26 -4.24
CA ALA A 86 -17.30 -11.96 -4.47
C ALA A 86 -17.39 -13.26 -3.64
N LYS A 87 -16.27 -13.98 -3.50
CA LYS A 87 -16.19 -15.21 -2.70
C LYS A 87 -16.24 -14.95 -1.19
N TYR A 88 -15.73 -13.81 -0.73
CA TYR A 88 -15.61 -13.47 0.70
C TYR A 88 -16.21 -12.12 1.06
N PRO A 89 -17.52 -11.90 0.85
CA PRO A 89 -18.16 -10.60 1.10
C PRO A 89 -18.07 -10.16 2.56
N ARG A 90 -17.91 -11.09 3.51
CA ARG A 90 -17.73 -10.80 4.95
C ARG A 90 -16.46 -10.01 5.27
N LEU A 91 -15.45 -10.04 4.39
CA LEU A 91 -14.19 -9.34 4.57
C LEU A 91 -14.25 -7.89 4.06
N LEU A 92 -15.35 -7.52 3.38
CA LEU A 92 -15.58 -6.17 2.92
C LEU A 92 -16.17 -5.33 4.04
N ASP A 93 -15.37 -4.41 4.55
CA ASP A 93 -15.86 -3.41 5.48
C ASP A 93 -16.88 -2.51 4.78
N LYS A 94 -17.95 -2.13 5.48
CA LYS A 94 -18.98 -1.23 4.96
C LYS A 94 -18.46 0.20 4.76
N LYS A 95 -17.40 0.58 5.49
CA LYS A 95 -16.70 1.86 5.44
C LYS A 95 -15.30 1.70 4.84
N ASN A 96 -15.21 0.95 3.75
CA ASN A 96 -13.96 0.81 2.99
C ASN A 96 -13.71 2.04 2.10
N ALA A 97 -12.55 2.06 1.44
CA ALA A 97 -12.15 3.12 0.52
C ALA A 97 -12.31 2.69 -0.96
N ILE A 98 -13.39 1.97 -1.32
CA ILE A 98 -13.60 1.50 -2.70
C ILE A 98 -13.61 2.65 -3.71
N ASP A 99 -14.10 3.83 -3.31
CA ASP A 99 -14.14 5.04 -4.14
C ASP A 99 -12.74 5.57 -4.49
N LEU A 100 -11.69 5.20 -3.74
CA LEU A 100 -10.31 5.55 -4.08
C LEU A 100 -9.81 4.74 -5.29
N VAL A 101 -10.34 3.53 -5.48
CA VAL A 101 -9.84 2.56 -6.46
C VAL A 101 -10.84 2.27 -7.59
N SER A 102 -12.06 2.82 -7.52
CA SER A 102 -13.13 2.57 -8.48
C SER A 102 -14.18 3.67 -8.46
N ASP A 103 -14.54 4.16 -9.65
CA ASP A 103 -15.58 5.19 -9.80
C ASP A 103 -16.99 4.60 -9.95
N ASP A 104 -17.11 3.26 -10.01
CA ASP A 104 -18.35 2.55 -10.29
C ASP A 104 -18.72 1.48 -9.23
N GLY A 105 -18.15 1.64 -8.03
CA GLY A 105 -18.44 0.78 -6.87
C GLY A 105 -17.78 -0.60 -6.95
N GLY A 106 -16.63 -0.71 -7.62
CA GLY A 106 -15.81 -1.91 -7.70
C GLY A 106 -16.03 -2.77 -8.95
N LYS A 107 -16.74 -2.29 -9.97
CA LYS A 107 -16.91 -3.03 -11.24
C LYS A 107 -15.68 -2.85 -12.13
N THR A 108 -15.11 -1.65 -12.16
CA THR A 108 -13.86 -1.31 -12.85
C THR A 108 -12.93 -0.57 -11.90
N TYR A 109 -11.62 -0.64 -12.16
CA TYR A 109 -10.64 0.11 -11.36
C TYR A 109 -10.36 1.46 -12.04
N ASN A 110 -10.26 2.53 -11.26
CA ASN A 110 -10.00 3.89 -11.75
C ASN A 110 -8.49 4.15 -11.90
N VAL A 111 -7.90 3.44 -12.85
CA VAL A 111 -6.45 3.26 -13.04
C VAL A 111 -5.83 4.11 -14.13
#